data_AF-A0A2X2DMC9-F1
#
_entry.id   AF-A0A2X2DMC9-F1
#
_cell.length_a   1.000
_cell.length_b   1.000
_cell.length_c   1.000
_cell.angle_alpha   90.00
_cell.angle_beta   90.00
_cell.angle_gamma   90.00
#
_symmetry.space_group_name_H-M   'P 1'
#
loop_
_entity.id
_entity.type
_entity.pdbx_description
1 polymer ?
#
loop_
_entity_poly.entity_id
_entity_poly.type
_entity_poly.pdbx_seq_one_letter_code
_entity_poly.pdbx_strand_id
1 'polypeptide(L)'
;MFTRQERTAGFYVRFNLAGLLRGTPKERADFYHFAITDGWMSRNEARAFEDMNPVDGLDEMLVSVNATQSAGKKTEEQKGDNDEQ
;
A
#
# COMPACT_ATOMS: atom_id res chain seq x y z
N MET A 1 -30.07 11.54 -10.49
CA MET A 1 -30.78 11.26 -9.22
C MET A 1 -30.98 9.76 -9.13
N PHE A 2 -30.63 9.13 -8.00
CA PHE A 2 -30.71 7.67 -7.83
C PHE A 2 -32.15 7.15 -7.79
N THR A 3 -32.36 5.97 -8.36
CA THR A 3 -33.62 5.20 -8.29
C THR A 3 -33.91 4.71 -6.87
N ARG A 4 -35.14 4.24 -6.63
CA ARG A 4 -35.52 3.69 -5.31
C ARG A 4 -34.67 2.47 -4.92
N GLN A 5 -34.35 1.60 -5.88
CA GLN A 5 -33.53 0.42 -5.63
C GLN A 5 -32.10 0.81 -5.23
N GLU A 6 -31.52 1.80 -5.90
CA GLU A 6 -30.16 2.28 -5.59
C GLU A 6 -30.07 2.96 -4.21
N ARG A 7 -31.11 3.66 -3.75
CA ARG A 7 -31.10 4.19 -2.37
C ARG A 7 -31.15 3.10 -1.30
N THR A 8 -31.92 2.03 -1.52
CA THR A 8 -31.98 0.90 -0.57
C THR A 8 -30.68 0.09 -0.58
N ALA A 9 -29.98 0.05 -1.71
CA ALA A 9 -28.66 -0.58 -1.84
C ALA A 9 -27.52 0.26 -1.21
N GLY A 10 -27.80 1.45 -0.68
CA GLY A 10 -26.82 2.28 0.04
C GLY A 10 -25.92 3.14 -0.84
N PHE A 11 -26.27 3.38 -2.11
CA PHE A 11 -25.51 4.29 -2.97
C PHE A 11 -25.59 5.73 -2.46
N TYR A 12 -24.44 6.39 -2.33
CA TYR A 12 -24.33 7.80 -1.94
C TYR A 12 -23.40 8.54 -2.90
N VAL A 13 -23.62 9.86 -3.03
CA VAL A 13 -22.70 10.76 -3.74
C VAL A 13 -21.72 11.32 -2.71
N ARG A 14 -20.42 11.14 -2.97
CA ARG A 14 -19.36 11.81 -2.22
C ARG A 14 -18.70 12.84 -3.12
N PHE A 15 -18.69 14.10 -2.69
CA PHE A 15 -17.92 15.14 -3.34
C PHE A 15 -16.46 15.04 -2.88
N ASN A 16 -15.57 14.66 -3.79
CA ASN A 16 -14.14 14.68 -3.50
C ASN A 16 -13.61 16.12 -3.66
N LEU A 17 -13.70 16.91 -2.58
CA LEU A 17 -13.18 18.28 -2.51
C LEU A 17 -11.65 18.34 -2.61
N ALA A 18 -10.94 17.21 -2.45
CA ALA A 18 -9.49 17.18 -2.63
C ALA A 18 -9.10 17.56 -4.06
N GLY A 19 -10.00 17.42 -5.05
CA GLY A 19 -9.79 17.90 -6.42
C GLY A 19 -9.66 19.42 -6.57
N LEU A 20 -10.20 20.21 -5.63
CA LEU A 20 -10.27 21.68 -5.75
C LEU A 20 -8.95 22.37 -5.34
N LEU A 21 -8.19 21.75 -4.44
CA LEU A 21 -6.86 22.21 -3.99
C LEU A 21 -5.77 21.17 -4.29
N ARG A 22 -6.06 20.21 -5.18
CA ARG A 22 -5.10 19.17 -5.56
C ARG A 22 -4.00 19.82 -6.40
N GLY A 23 -2.75 19.51 -6.06
CA GLY A 23 -1.64 19.71 -6.98
C GLY A 23 -1.90 19.02 -8.32
N THR A 24 -1.08 19.34 -9.30
CA THR A 24 -1.16 18.76 -10.64
C THR A 24 -1.14 17.22 -10.57
N PRO A 25 -1.73 16.51 -11.55
CA PRO A 25 -1.63 15.06 -11.62
C PRO A 25 -0.19 14.53 -11.55
N LYS A 26 0.78 15.33 -12.03
CA LYS A 26 2.20 15.03 -11.95
C LYS A 26 2.71 15.02 -10.51
N GLU A 27 2.48 16.09 -9.76
CA GLU A 27 2.91 16.17 -8.34
C GLU A 27 2.29 15.04 -7.50
N ARG A 28 1.06 14.64 -7.83
CA ARG A 28 0.39 13.50 -7.21
C ARG A 28 1.06 12.16 -7.50
N ALA A 29 1.37 11.92 -8.78
CA ALA A 29 2.07 10.70 -9.18
C ALA A 29 3.45 10.62 -8.53
N ASP A 30 4.16 11.76 -8.50
CA ASP A 30 5.48 11.87 -7.88
C ASP A 30 5.39 11.64 -6.36
N PHE A 31 4.40 12.21 -5.66
CA PHE A 31 4.17 12.00 -4.24
C PHE A 31 4.00 10.51 -3.88
N TYR A 32 3.12 9.79 -4.58
CA TYR A 32 2.92 8.37 -4.30
C TYR A 32 4.13 7.53 -4.70
N HIS A 33 4.83 7.89 -5.78
CA HIS A 33 6.05 7.20 -6.20
C HIS A 33 7.12 7.26 -5.10
N PHE A 34 7.37 8.43 -4.53
CA PHE A 34 8.32 8.58 -3.42
C PHE A 34 7.83 7.85 -2.16
N ALA A 35 6.55 7.99 -1.80
CA ALA A 35 6.00 7.35 -0.60
C ALA A 35 6.13 5.82 -0.60
N ILE A 36 5.88 5.21 -1.77
CA ILE A 36 5.99 3.76 -1.97
C ILE A 36 7.45 3.32 -2.00
N THR A 37 8.34 4.10 -2.63
CA THR A 37 9.76 3.77 -2.78
C THR A 37 10.52 3.92 -1.46
N ASP A 38 10.20 4.96 -0.69
CA ASP A 38 10.75 5.19 0.65
C ASP A 38 10.21 4.16 1.67
N GLY A 39 9.13 3.45 1.32
CA GLY A 39 8.61 2.33 2.09
C GLY A 39 7.77 2.73 3.30
N TRP A 40 7.19 3.93 3.33
CA TRP A 40 6.27 4.33 4.41
C TRP A 40 4.80 4.31 4.00
N MET A 41 4.50 4.14 2.70
CA MET A 41 3.14 3.98 2.19
C MET A 41 3.03 2.74 1.32
N SER A 42 2.01 1.92 1.58
CA SER A 42 1.62 0.79 0.73
C SER A 42 0.84 1.26 -0.51
N ARG A 43 0.78 0.41 -1.53
CA ARG A 43 0.02 0.72 -2.76
C ARG A 43 -1.48 0.76 -2.50
N ASN A 44 -1.99 -0.03 -1.56
CA ASN A 44 -3.40 0.04 -1.17
C ASN A 44 -3.76 1.33 -0.42
N GLU A 45 -2.85 1.88 0.38
CA GLU A 45 -3.05 3.20 0.99
C GLU A 45 -3.15 4.30 -0.08
N ALA A 46 -2.28 4.28 -1.09
CA ALA A 46 -2.38 5.19 -2.24
C ALA A 46 -3.72 5.04 -2.99
N ARG A 47 -4.22 3.81 -3.16
CA ARG A 47 -5.54 3.54 -3.77
C ARG A 47 -6.69 4.07 -2.92
N ALA A 48 -6.62 3.94 -1.60
CA ALA A 48 -7.62 4.51 -0.70
C ALA A 48 -7.68 6.04 -0.81
N PHE A 49 -6.54 6.74 -0.90
CA PHE A 49 -6.51 8.19 -1.12
C PHE A 49 -7.07 8.64 -2.47
N GLU A 50 -7.03 7.76 -3.47
CA GLU A 50 -7.61 7.99 -4.79
C GLU A 50 -9.03 7.40 -4.93
N ASP A 51 -9.64 6.97 -3.81
CA ASP A 51 -10.99 6.38 -3.77
C ASP A 51 -11.14 5.15 -4.67
N MET A 52 -10.08 4.35 -4.79
CA MET A 52 -10.05 3.10 -5.53
C MET A 52 -10.17 1.91 -4.58
N ASN A 53 -10.80 0.83 -5.07
CA ASN A 53 -10.91 -0.41 -4.31
C ASN A 53 -9.52 -1.00 -4.03
N PRO A 54 -9.29 -1.58 -2.84
CA PRO A 54 -8.05 -2.30 -2.54
C PRO A 54 -7.88 -3.49 -3.49
N VAL A 55 -6.63 -3.88 -3.71
CA VAL A 55 -6.27 -5.07 -4.49
C VAL A 55 -5.42 -5.97 -3.61
N ASP A 56 -5.67 -7.27 -3.68
CA ASP A 56 -4.95 -8.26 -2.89
C ASP A 56 -3.44 -8.23 -3.18
N GLY A 57 -2.61 -8.37 -2.14
CA GLY A 57 -1.14 -8.30 -2.23
C GLY A 57 -0.53 -6.90 -2.39
N LEU A 58 -1.32 -5.82 -2.34
CA LEU A 58 -0.83 -4.44 -2.40
C LEU A 58 -0.68 -3.74 -1.03
N ASP A 59 -0.99 -4.45 0.06
CA ASP A 59 -0.79 -3.96 1.43
C ASP A 59 0.67 -4.07 1.89
N GLU A 60 1.45 -4.97 1.27
CA GLU A 60 2.87 -5.12 1.59
C GLU A 60 3.69 -3.94 1.04
N MET A 61 4.53 -3.38 1.91
CA MET A 61 5.51 -2.37 1.54
C MET A 61 6.49 -2.95 0.54
N LEU A 62 6.85 -2.15 -0.47
CA LEU A 62 7.88 -2.57 -1.41
C LEU A 62 9.25 -2.58 -0.72
N VAL A 63 9.76 -3.78 -0.47
CA VAL A 63 11.14 -3.97 -0.06
C VAL A 63 12.00 -3.90 -1.32
N SER A 64 12.98 -2.99 -1.33
CA SER A 64 13.92 -2.89 -2.45
C SER A 64 14.62 -4.24 -2.67
N VAL A 65 14.73 -4.68 -3.93
CA VAL A 65 15.36 -5.96 -4.30
C VAL A 65 16.78 -6.13 -3.77
N ASN A 66 17.47 -5.02 -3.49
CA ASN A 66 18.81 -5.02 -2.88
C ASN A 66 18.77 -5.40 -1.38
N ALA A 67 17.69 -5.12 -0.65
CA ALA A 67 17.54 -5.46 0.76
C ALA A 67 17.22 -6.95 0.97
N THR A 68 16.50 -7.59 0.04
CA THR A 68 16.25 -9.04 0.06
C THR A 68 17.52 -9.88 -0.05
N GLN A 69 18.58 -9.39 -0.72
CA GLN A 69 19.86 -10.10 -0.79
C GLN A 69 20.62 -10.11 0.56
N SER A 70 20.29 -9.20 1.48
CA SER A 70 20.93 -9.11 2.81
C SER A 70 20.19 -9.93 3.88
N ALA A 71 18.90 -10.21 3.68
CA ALA A 71 18.08 -10.98 4.62
C ALA A 71 18.25 -12.50 4.47
N GLY A 72 18.72 -13.00 3.32
CA GLY A 72 18.91 -14.43 3.08
C GLY A 72 20.13 -15.07 3.77
N LYS A 73 20.87 -14.34 4.61
CA LYS A 73 22.13 -14.81 5.22
C LYS A 73 22.11 -14.98 6.75
N LYS A 74 20.94 -14.95 7.40
CA LYS A 74 20.81 -15.09 8.87
C LYS A 74 19.75 -16.10 9.32
N THR A 75 19.64 -17.25 8.66
CA THR A 75 18.79 -18.34 9.17
C THR A 75 19.41 -19.71 8.92
N GLU A 76 20.68 -19.89 9.26
CA GLU A 76 21.24 -21.18 9.67
C GLU A 76 22.21 -20.88 10.83
N GLU A 77 22.34 -21.80 11.78
CA GLU A 77 23.09 -21.70 13.05
C GLU A 77 22.32 -21.18 14.28
N GLN A 78 21.20 -21.84 14.62
CA GLN A 78 20.98 -22.27 16.01
C GLN A 78 20.27 -23.63 16.03
N LYS A 79 21.05 -24.71 16.10
CA LYS A 79 20.63 -25.93 16.78
C LYS A 79 21.84 -26.45 17.54
N GLY A 80 21.85 -26.20 18.85
CA GLY A 80 22.83 -26.79 19.74
C GLY A 80 22.72 -28.30 19.75
N ASP A 81 23.86 -28.95 19.80
CA ASP A 81 24.01 -30.16 20.59
C ASP A 81 25.40 -30.09 21.22
N ASN A 82 25.41 -29.94 22.53
CA ASN A 82 26.60 -29.83 23.34
C ASN A 82 26.57 -31.04 24.27
N ASP A 83 26.92 -32.19 23.71
CA ASP A 83 27.10 -33.44 24.43
C ASP A 83 28.47 -34.04 24.09
N GLU A 84 29.24 -34.29 25.16
CA GLU A 84 30.35 -35.25 25.29
C GLU A 84 31.71 -34.95 24.62
N GLN A 85 32.63 -34.31 25.37
CA GLN A 85 33.81 -34.95 26.01
C GLN A 85 34.78 -33.92 26.62
#